data_AF-A0A2N1TKR2-F1
#
_entry.id   AF-A0A2N1TKR2-F1
#
_cell.length_a   1.000
_cell.length_b   1.000
_cell.length_c   1.000
_cell.angle_alpha   90.00
_cell.angle_beta   90.00
_cell.angle_gamma   90.00
#
_symmetry.space_group_name_H-M   'P 1'
#
loop_
_entity.id
_entity.type
_entity.pdbx_description
1 polymer ?
#
loop_
_entity_poly.entity_id
_entity_poly.type
_entity_poly.pdbx_seq_one_letter_code
_entity_poly.pdbx_strand_id
1 'polypeptide(L)' 'MPIYEFKCNACGHAFSELRKMGDFKAQCPQCQSSKTEKLMSAFASHSSSHQCSHSGGG' A
#
# COMPACT_ATOMS: atom_id res chain seq x y z
N MET A 1 -3.75 15.96 0.17
CA MET A 1 -4.27 15.06 -0.89
C MET A 1 -3.94 13.63 -0.50
N PRO A 2 -4.89 12.67 -0.47
CA PRO A 2 -4.60 11.29 -0.14
C PRO A 2 -3.68 10.68 -1.20
N ILE A 3 -2.57 10.09 -0.77
CA ILE A 3 -1.73 9.26 -1.64
C ILE A 3 -2.41 7.90 -1.70
N TYR A 4 -2.65 7.40 -2.92
CA TYR A 4 -3.16 6.06 -3.11
C TYR A 4 -2.06 5.18 -3.70
N GLU A 5 -1.88 4.01 -3.10
CA GLU A 5 -1.00 2.99 -3.63
C GLU A 5 -1.80 2.03 -4.50
N PHE A 6 -1.16 1.56 -5.57
CA PHE A 6 -1.71 0.60 -6.51
C PHE A 6 -0.69 -0.49 -6.77
N LYS A 7 -1.17 -1.71 -6.98
CA LYS A 7 -0.35 -2.86 -7.37
C LYS A 7 -0.90 -3.47 -8.64
N CYS A 8 -0.03 -3.68 -9.62
CA CYS A 8 -0.38 -4.43 -10.82
C CYS A 8 -0.40 -5.93 -10.52
N ASN A 9 -1.53 -6.57 -10.75
CA ASN A 9 -1.68 -8.02 -10.64
C ASN A 9 -1.11 -8.77 -11.86
N ALA A 10 -0.77 -8.08 -12.96
CA ALA A 10 -0.17 -8.71 -14.13
C ALA A 10 1.36 -8.84 -14.04
N CYS A 11 2.05 -7.79 -13.60
CA CYS A 11 3.52 -7.78 -13.49
C CYS A 11 4.03 -7.68 -12.04
N GLY A 12 3.16 -7.47 -11.06
CA GLY A 12 3.55 -7.31 -9.66
C GLY A 12 4.07 -5.92 -9.28
N HIS A 13 4.14 -4.97 -10.22
CA HIS A 13 4.68 -3.63 -9.97
C HIS A 13 3.76 -2.81 -9.06
N ALA A 14 4.30 -2.31 -7.95
CA ALA A 14 3.62 -1.41 -7.02
C ALA A 14 4.04 0.04 -7.30
N PHE A 15 3.07 0.95 -7.32
CA PHE A 15 3.28 2.37 -7.60
C PHE A 15 2.32 3.24 -6.76
N SER A 16 2.77 4.42 -6.38
CA SER A 16 2.00 5.40 -5.61
C SER A 16 1.63 6.59 -6.49
N GLU A 17 0.35 6.93 -6.57
CA GLU A 17 -0.12 8.01 -7.44
C GLU A 17 -1.08 8.95 -6.70
N LEU A 18 -0.89 10.25 -6.89
CA LEU A 18 -1.81 11.28 -6.40
C LEU A 18 -3.02 11.34 -7.34
N ARG A 19 -4.14 10.75 -6.92
CA ARG A 19 -5.39 10.73 -7.70
C ARG A 19 -6.50 11.53 -7.03
N LYS A 20 -7.36 12.13 -7.86
CA LYS A 20 -8.61 12.76 -7.42
C LYS A 20 -9.58 11.67 -6.97
N MET A 21 -10.38 11.96 -5.94
CA MET A 21 -11.44 11.04 -5.50
C MET A 21 -12.44 10.81 -6.64
N GLY A 22 -12.67 9.55 -7.00
CA GLY A 22 -13.60 9.14 -8.06
C GLY A 22 -12.95 8.61 -9.34
N ASP A 23 -11.65 8.82 -9.54
CA ASP A 23 -10.93 8.31 -10.71
C ASP A 23 -10.05 7.10 -10.37
N PHE A 24 -10.62 5.91 -10.55
CA PHE A 24 -10.00 4.62 -10.20
C PHE A 24 -9.39 3.88 -11.40
N LYS A 25 -9.40 4.48 -12.60
CA LYS A 25 -8.85 3.85 -13.81
C LYS A 25 -7.35 4.12 -13.90
N ALA A 26 -6.54 3.36 -13.17
CA ALA A 26 -5.09 3.34 -13.34
C ALA A 26 -4.67 2.21 -14.28
N GLN A 27 -3.68 2.46 -15.13
CA GLN A 27 -2.99 1.43 -15.90
C GLN A 27 -1.58 1.32 -15.35
N CYS A 28 -1.01 0.11 -15.35
CA CYS A 28 0.34 -0.07 -14.86
C CYS A 28 1.35 0.65 -15.77
N PRO A 29 2.24 1.51 -15.26
CA PRO A 29 3.23 2.19 -16.09
C PRO A 29 4.30 1.25 -16.68
N GLN A 30 4.50 0.06 -16.09
CA GLN A 30 5.47 -0.93 -16.57
C GLN A 30 4.94 -1.79 -17.70
N CYS A 31 3.71 -2.32 -17.57
CA CYS A 31 3.16 -3.30 -18.52
C CYS A 31 1.88 -2.83 -19.23
N GLN A 32 1.40 -1.62 -18.91
CA GLN A 32 0.16 -1.02 -19.45
C GLN A 32 -1.10 -1.87 -19.22
N SER A 33 -1.04 -2.81 -18.28
CA SER A 33 -2.18 -3.64 -17.92
C SER A 33 -3.22 -2.84 -17.14
N SER A 34 -4.49 -3.10 -17.42
CA SER A 34 -5.64 -2.63 -16.65
C SER A 34 -5.89 -3.45 -15.38
N LYS A 35 -5.11 -4.52 -15.14
CA LYS A 35 -5.17 -5.33 -13.93
C LYS A 35 -4.38 -4.67 -12.79
N THR A 36 -4.83 -3.50 -12.33
CA THR A 36 -4.26 -2.83 -11.15
C THR A 36 -5.28 -2.80 -10.03
N GLU A 37 -4.83 -3.10 -8.82
CA GLU A 37 -5.64 -3.08 -7.62
C GLU A 37 -5.18 -1.95 -6.70
N LYS A 38 -6.14 -1.24 -6.10
CA LYS A 38 -5.83 -0.19 -5.14
C LYS A 38 -5.41 -0.85 -3.84
N LEU A 39 -4.15 -0.65 -3.47
CA LEU A 39 -3.69 -0.88 -2.11
C LEU A 39 -4.30 0.23 -1.27
N MET A 40 -5.49 -0.02 -0.72
CA MET A 40 -5.95 0.81 0.38
C MET A 40 -4.90 0.67 1.47
N SER A 41 -4.30 1.78 1.85
CA SER A 41 -3.51 1.90 3.07
C SER A 41 -4.48 1.67 4.24
N ALA A 42 -4.86 0.42 4.45
CA ALA A 42 -5.10 -0.04 5.79
C ALA A 42 -3.76 0.20 6.46
N PHE A 43 -3.75 1.07 7.46
CA PHE A 43 -2.75 1.03 8.49
C PHE A 43 -2.74 -0.41 9.03
N ALA A 44 -1.98 -1.28 8.36
CA ALA A 44 -1.52 -2.52 8.90
C ALA A 44 -0.60 -2.06 10.03
N SER A 45 -1.23 -1.88 11.18
CA SER A 45 -0.57 -1.94 12.46
C SER A 45 0.22 -3.24 12.41
N HIS A 46 1.49 -3.17 12.00
CA HIS A 46 2.46 -4.24 12.18
C HIS A 46 2.66 -4.37 13.69
N SER A 47 1.65 -4.95 14.33
CA SER A 47 1.71 -5.68 15.58
C SER A 47 2.36 -7.02 15.25
N SER A 48 3.63 -6.96 14.85
CA SER A 48 4.49 -8.12 14.77
C SER A 48 5.89 -7.71 15.21
N SER A 49 6.02 -7.68 16.53
CA SER A 49 7.14 -8.29 17.25
C SER A 49 8.55 -7.80 16.93
N HIS A 50 8.99 -6.78 17.68
CA HIS A 50 10.32 -6.78 18.27
C HIS A 50 10.19 -6.70 19.79
N GLN A 51 10.67 -7.76 20.44
CA GLN A 51 10.72 -7.99 21.89
C GLN A 51 11.88 -7.22 22.52
N CYS A 52 11.72 -6.75 23.76
CA CYS A 52 12.66 -6.70 24.90
C CYS A 52 12.29 -5.49 25.79
N SER A 53 12.26 -5.50 27.12
CA SER A 53 12.31 -6.53 28.17
C SER A 53 11.68 -5.90 29.42
N HIS A 54 11.13 -6.74 30.29
CA HIS A 54 10.64 -6.34 31.61
C HIS A 54 11.72 -5.58 32.40
N SER A 55 11.36 -4.51 33.08
CA SER A 55 12.15 -3.94 34.19
C SER A 55 11.20 -3.62 35.32
N GLY A 56 11.18 -4.49 36.32
CA GLY A 56 10.39 -4.36 37.54
C GLY A 56 10.82 -3.16 38.38
N GLY A 57 9.87 -2.65 39.15
CA GLY A 57 10.02 -1.48 40.01
C GLY A 57 10.90 -1.70 41.25
N GLY A 58 11.21 -0.57 41.88
CA GLY A 58 11.68 -0.44 43.26
C GLY A 58 10.83 0.61 43.97
#